data_AF-A0A7W7L4T0-F1
#
_entry.id   AF-A0A7W7L4T0-F1
#
_cell.length_a   1.000
_cell.length_b   1.000
_cell.length_c   1.000
_cell.angle_alpha   90.00
_cell.angle_beta   90.00
_cell.angle_gamma   90.00
#
_symmetry.space_group_name_H-M   'P 1'
#
loop_
_entity.id
_entity.type
_entity.pdbx_description
1 polymer ?
#
loop_
_entity_poly.entity_id
_entity_poly.type
_entity_poly.pdbx_seq_one_letter_code
_entity_poly.pdbx_strand_id
1 'polypeptide(L)'
;MLPLVIAHRGASAAFPEHTRAALRHAIAVGADGLECDVQLTRDREVVLWHDATLERTSDGRGALADRPLRLAVELKHPSPFGRELEEKVLRELVAAGWGPGPVTWGR
;
A
#
# COMPACT_ATOMS: atom_id res chain seq x y z
N MET A 1 34.77 2.43 -5.43
CA MET A 1 33.33 2.19 -5.57
C MET A 1 32.65 2.71 -4.31
N LEU A 2 31.59 3.50 -4.44
CA LEU A 2 30.83 3.98 -3.29
C LEU A 2 29.87 2.87 -2.81
N PRO A 3 29.53 2.81 -1.51
CA PRO A 3 28.53 1.89 -1.01
C PRO A 3 27.16 2.22 -1.61
N LEU A 4 26.34 1.20 -1.86
CA LEU A 4 24.95 1.36 -2.29
C LEU A 4 24.07 1.70 -1.09
N VAL A 5 23.17 2.66 -1.26
CA VAL A 5 22.14 3.04 -0.30
C VAL A 5 20.82 2.40 -0.74
N ILE A 6 20.39 1.35 -0.03
CA ILE A 6 19.13 0.66 -0.29
C ILE A 6 18.08 1.12 0.73
N ALA A 7 16.97 1.68 0.26
CA ALA A 7 15.92 2.17 1.12
C ALA A 7 15.03 1.02 1.62
N HIS A 8 15.19 0.65 2.88
CA HIS A 8 14.42 -0.39 3.57
C HIS A 8 12.93 0.00 3.67
N ARG A 9 12.11 -0.69 2.87
CA ARG A 9 10.66 -0.45 2.71
C ARG A 9 10.31 0.94 2.20
N GLY A 10 11.19 1.51 1.38
CA GLY A 10 11.15 2.91 0.95
C GLY A 10 11.65 3.88 2.02
N ALA A 11 11.24 5.14 1.97
CA ALA A 11 11.56 6.14 3.00
C ALA A 11 10.70 5.96 4.26
N SER A 12 10.74 4.76 4.84
CA SER A 12 9.85 4.29 5.92
C SER A 12 9.95 5.09 7.22
N ALA A 13 11.05 5.83 7.43
CA ALA A 13 11.19 6.77 8.54
C ALA A 13 10.35 8.05 8.35
N ALA A 14 10.02 8.42 7.12
CA ALA A 14 9.30 9.66 6.77
C ALA A 14 7.87 9.41 6.28
N PHE A 15 7.60 8.24 5.71
CA PHE A 15 6.31 7.85 5.13
C PHE A 15 5.95 6.43 5.55
N PRO A 16 4.65 6.06 5.56
CA PRO A 16 4.27 4.67 5.84
C PRO A 16 4.98 3.70 4.88
N GLU A 17 5.57 2.65 5.45
CA GLU A 17 6.32 1.63 4.72
C GLU A 17 5.50 0.99 3.58
N HIS A 18 6.18 0.53 2.52
CA HIS A 18 5.57 -0.14 1.36
C HIS A 18 4.50 0.66 0.62
N THR A 19 4.42 1.98 0.87
CA THR A 19 3.55 2.87 0.10
C THR A 19 4.29 3.50 -1.07
N ARG A 20 3.54 3.83 -2.11
CA ARG A 20 4.05 4.63 -3.23
C ARG A 20 4.69 5.95 -2.78
N ALA A 21 4.21 6.57 -1.70
CA ALA A 21 4.81 7.78 -1.15
C ALA A 21 6.23 7.52 -0.62
N ALA A 22 6.41 6.46 0.19
CA ALA A 22 7.71 6.05 0.70
C ALA A 22 8.69 5.69 -0.42
N LEU A 23 8.25 4.92 -1.42
CA LEU A 23 9.10 4.51 -2.55
C LEU A 23 9.49 5.71 -3.42
N ARG A 24 8.54 6.59 -3.76
CA ARG A 24 8.83 7.80 -4.56
C ARG A 24 9.75 8.76 -3.83
N HIS A 25 9.59 8.92 -2.52
CA HIS A 25 10.47 9.79 -1.75
C HIS A 25 11.89 9.21 -1.69
N ALA A 26 12.04 7.91 -1.43
CA ALA A 26 13.35 7.24 -1.45
C ALA A 26 14.09 7.44 -2.78
N ILE A 27 13.40 7.29 -3.92
CA ILE A 27 13.97 7.59 -5.24
C ILE A 27 14.36 9.07 -5.34
N ALA A 28 13.48 9.98 -4.92
CA ALA A 28 13.71 11.42 -5.03
C ALA A 28 14.91 11.91 -4.20
N VAL A 29 15.22 11.27 -3.08
CA VAL A 29 16.38 11.60 -2.23
C VAL A 29 17.66 10.84 -2.61
N GLY A 30 17.63 10.06 -3.70
CA GLY A 30 18.82 9.44 -4.28
C GLY A 30 19.18 8.06 -3.73
N ALA A 31 18.21 7.27 -3.26
CA ALA A 31 18.48 5.86 -2.97
C ALA A 31 18.87 5.10 -4.25
N ASP A 32 19.89 4.24 -4.16
CA ASP A 32 20.37 3.41 -5.27
C ASP A 32 19.45 2.21 -5.53
N GLY A 33 18.67 1.82 -4.52
CA GLY A 33 17.71 0.74 -4.63
C GLY A 33 16.62 0.82 -3.57
N LEU A 34 15.59 0.01 -3.77
CA LEU A 34 14.47 -0.16 -2.87
C LEU A 34 14.47 -1.60 -2.37
N GLU A 35 14.35 -1.77 -1.07
CA GLU A 35 14.05 -3.08 -0.48
C GLU A 35 12.55 -3.13 -0.21
N CYS A 36 11.96 -4.30 -0.50
CA CYS A 36 10.53 -4.54 -0.37
C CYS A 36 10.29 -5.94 0.20
N ASP A 37 9.40 -6.04 1.19
CA ASP A 37 8.86 -7.31 1.68
C ASP A 37 7.66 -7.71 0.82
N VAL A 38 7.63 -8.95 0.35
CA VAL A 38 6.51 -9.48 -0.45
C VAL A 38 5.79 -10.61 0.29
N GLN A 39 4.48 -10.61 0.21
CA GLN A 39 3.63 -11.68 0.74
C GLN A 39 2.51 -12.03 -0.24
N LEU A 40 1.91 -13.20 -0.02
CA LEU A 40 0.77 -13.68 -0.78
C LEU A 40 -0.51 -13.57 0.04
N THR A 41 -1.56 -13.10 -0.61
CA THR A 41 -2.94 -13.16 -0.11
C THR A 41 -3.48 -14.60 -0.20
N ARG A 42 -4.70 -14.83 0.30
CA ARG A 42 -5.35 -16.16 0.22
C ARG A 42 -5.51 -16.67 -1.21
N ASP A 43 -5.79 -15.76 -2.13
CA ASP A 43 -5.93 -15.99 -3.57
C ASP A 43 -4.62 -15.89 -4.34
N ARG A 44 -3.47 -15.83 -3.64
CA ARG A 44 -2.11 -15.83 -4.18
C ARG A 44 -1.75 -14.58 -4.99
N GLU A 45 -2.38 -13.45 -4.69
CA GLU A 45 -1.96 -12.14 -5.19
C GLU A 45 -0.74 -11.65 -4.40
N VAL A 46 0.23 -11.07 -5.11
CA VAL A 46 1.48 -10.55 -4.52
C VAL A 46 1.23 -9.13 -4.02
N VAL A 47 1.52 -8.89 -2.75
CA VAL A 47 1.42 -7.57 -2.12
C VAL A 47 2.72 -7.19 -1.41
N LEU A 48 2.98 -5.89 -1.31
CA LEU A 48 4.09 -5.37 -0.50
C LEU A 48 3.65 -5.24 0.94
N TRP A 49 4.14 -6.13 1.80
CA TRP A 49 3.70 -6.21 3.20
C TRP A 49 4.67 -7.03 4.06
N HIS A 50 5.09 -6.48 5.20
CA HIS A 50 6.07 -7.13 6.07
C HIS A 50 5.48 -8.11 7.09
N ASP A 51 4.48 -7.66 7.87
CA ASP A 51 3.99 -8.43 9.02
C ASP A 51 3.08 -9.58 8.58
N ALA A 52 2.98 -10.67 9.35
CA ALA A 52 2.02 -11.72 9.03
C ALA A 52 0.54 -11.25 9.14
N THR A 53 0.31 -10.16 9.87
CA THR A 53 -1.02 -9.61 10.17
C THR A 53 -1.13 -8.14 9.74
N LEU A 54 -2.35 -7.60 9.75
CA LEU A 54 -2.68 -6.31 9.14
C LEU A 54 -2.58 -5.10 10.10
N GLU A 55 -2.56 -5.32 11.41
CA GLU A 55 -2.92 -4.32 12.43
C GLU A 55 -1.86 -3.23 12.63
N ARG A 56 -0.57 -3.52 12.42
CA ARG A 56 0.49 -2.54 12.71
C ARG A 56 0.48 -1.37 11.72
N THR A 57 0.15 -1.63 10.45
CA THR A 57 0.35 -0.69 9.33
C THR A 57 -0.94 -0.39 8.57
N SER A 58 -2.08 -0.93 8.99
CA SER A 58 -3.40 -0.58 8.45
C SER A 58 -4.50 -0.63 9.52
N ASP A 59 -5.72 -0.31 9.11
CA ASP A 59 -6.95 -0.51 9.86
C ASP A 59 -7.51 -1.95 9.75
N GLY A 60 -6.85 -2.81 8.99
CA GLY A 60 -7.20 -4.22 8.84
C GLY A 60 -6.91 -5.04 10.10
N ARG A 61 -7.54 -6.22 10.18
CA ARG A 61 -7.29 -7.20 11.24
C ARG A 61 -7.16 -8.61 10.66
N GLY A 62 -6.41 -9.46 11.37
CA GLY A 62 -6.16 -10.85 11.02
C GLY A 62 -4.94 -11.05 10.12
N ALA A 63 -4.70 -12.30 9.76
CA ALA A 63 -3.58 -12.70 8.92
C ALA A 63 -3.78 -12.22 7.47
N LEU A 64 -2.73 -11.70 6.84
CA LEU A 64 -2.75 -11.32 5.43
C LEU A 64 -3.03 -12.53 4.54
N ALA A 65 -2.42 -13.68 4.88
CA ALA A 65 -2.58 -14.94 4.14
C ALA A 65 -4.03 -15.48 4.12
N ASP A 66 -4.90 -15.04 5.04
CA ASP A 66 -6.30 -15.44 5.09
C ASP A 66 -7.23 -14.50 4.32
N ARG A 67 -6.71 -13.36 3.85
CA ARG A 67 -7.50 -12.32 3.20
C ARG A 67 -7.41 -12.45 1.67
N PRO A 68 -8.54 -12.64 0.96
CA PRO A 68 -8.54 -12.56 -0.50
C PRO A 68 -8.44 -11.10 -0.94
N LEU A 69 -7.67 -10.83 -1.98
CA LEU A 69 -7.60 -9.52 -2.61
C LEU A 69 -8.75 -9.38 -3.62
N ARG A 70 -9.88 -8.84 -3.17
CA ARG A 70 -11.08 -8.74 -4.01
C ARG A 70 -10.99 -7.69 -5.13
N LEU A 71 -10.36 -6.54 -4.85
CA LEU A 71 -10.21 -5.45 -5.80
C LEU A 71 -8.96 -4.64 -5.45
N ALA A 72 -8.07 -4.49 -6.43
CA ALA A 72 -6.98 -3.53 -6.41
C ALA A 72 -7.22 -2.51 -7.52
N VAL A 73 -7.19 -1.22 -7.19
CA VAL A 73 -7.31 -0.14 -8.17
C VAL A 73 -6.00 0.61 -8.20
N GLU A 74 -5.24 0.47 -9.28
CA GLU A 74 -4.09 1.31 -9.55
C GLU A 74 -4.52 2.55 -10.34
N LEU A 75 -4.19 3.73 -9.80
CA LEU A 75 -4.44 5.01 -10.46
C LEU A 75 -3.11 5.64 -10.87
N LYS A 76 -3.00 5.98 -12.16
CA LYS A 76 -1.79 6.57 -12.74
C LYS A 76 -1.63 8.01 -12.25
N HIS A 77 -0.44 8.34 -11.73
CA HIS A 77 -0.17 9.67 -11.19
C HIS A 77 1.22 10.19 -11.58
N PRO A 78 1.38 11.49 -11.90
CA PRO A 78 0.32 12.49 -11.95
C PRO A 78 -0.68 12.22 -13.07
N SER A 79 -1.97 12.32 -12.76
CA SER A 79 -3.03 12.37 -13.76
C SER A 79 -3.27 13.84 -14.12
N PRO A 80 -3.73 14.17 -15.34
CA PRO A 80 -4.17 15.52 -15.69
C PRO A 80 -5.28 16.06 -14.76
N PHE A 81 -5.96 15.17 -14.02
CA PHE A 81 -7.06 15.49 -13.12
C PHE A 81 -6.63 15.57 -11.65
N GLY A 82 -5.33 15.44 -11.35
CA GLY A 82 -4.84 15.41 -9.97
C GLY A 82 -5.59 14.36 -9.13
N ARG A 83 -5.99 14.76 -7.91
CA ARG A 83 -6.71 13.92 -6.93
C ARG A 83 -8.18 13.67 -7.24
N GLU A 84 -8.78 14.40 -8.18
CA GLU A 84 -10.21 14.29 -8.48
C GLU A 84 -10.57 12.90 -9.01
N LEU A 85 -9.63 12.24 -9.70
CA LEU A 85 -9.80 10.89 -10.19
C LEU A 85 -9.87 9.88 -9.05
N GLU A 86 -8.97 9.93 -8.06
CA GLU A 86 -9.04 9.10 -6.85
C GLU A 86 -10.38 9.30 -6.13
N GLU A 87 -10.78 10.54 -5.91
CA GLU A 87 -12.01 10.85 -5.17
C GLU A 87 -13.27 10.36 -5.89
N LYS A 88 -13.32 10.46 -7.22
CA LYS A 88 -14.43 9.91 -8.01
C LYS A 88 -14.44 8.39 -7.96
N VAL A 89 -13.29 7.75 -8.16
CA VAL A 89 -13.21 6.28 -8.09
C VAL A 89 -13.64 5.78 -6.71
N LEU A 90 -13.17 6.39 -5.63
CA LEU A 90 -13.61 6.03 -4.27
C LEU A 90 -15.12 6.21 -4.08
N ARG A 91 -15.71 7.31 -4.58
CA ARG A 91 -17.16 7.54 -4.53
C ARG A 91 -17.94 6.46 -5.29
N GLU A 92 -17.52 6.12 -6.50
CA GLU A 92 -18.17 5.08 -7.30
C GLU A 92 -18.04 3.70 -6.65
N LEU A 93 -16.87 3.38 -6.09
CA LEU A 93 -16.68 2.13 -5.36
C LEU A 93 -17.60 2.05 -4.15
N VAL A 94 -17.68 3.10 -3.33
CA VAL A 94 -18.60 3.15 -2.19
C VAL A 94 -20.06 3.02 -2.64
N ALA A 95 -20.47 3.73 -3.69
CA ALA A 95 -21.82 3.64 -4.25
C ALA A 95 -22.15 2.22 -4.77
N ALA A 96 -21.15 1.51 -5.31
CA ALA A 96 -21.25 0.13 -5.74
C ALA A 96 -21.13 -0.90 -4.60
N GLY A 97 -21.09 -0.46 -3.32
CA GLY A 97 -20.98 -1.33 -2.15
C GLY A 97 -19.56 -1.81 -1.83
N TRP A 98 -18.54 -1.26 -2.51
CA TRP A 98 -17.12 -1.46 -2.25
C TRP A 98 -16.57 -0.42 -1.26
N GLY A 99 -17.23 -0.28 -0.12
CA GLY A 99 -16.67 0.45 1.03
C GLY A 99 -15.69 -0.43 1.82
N PRO A 100 -14.90 0.14 2.76
CA PRO A 100 -14.35 -0.69 3.82
C PRO A 100 -15.54 -1.45 4.42
N GLY A 101 -15.48 -2.78 4.47
CA GLY A 101 -16.55 -3.59 5.07
C GLY A 101 -16.91 -3.11 6.48
N PRO A 102 -17.94 -3.66 7.14
CA PRO A 102 -18.32 -3.21 8.48
C PRO A 102 -17.07 -3.14 9.39
N VAL A 103 -16.66 -1.91 9.70
CA VAL A 103 -15.50 -1.66 10.56
C VAL A 103 -15.97 -1.95 11.97
N THR A 104 -15.82 -3.19 12.42
CA THR A 104 -15.97 -3.51 13.83
C THR A 104 -14.75 -2.93 14.54
N TRP A 105 -14.86 -1.68 14.98
CA TRP A 105 -14.01 -1.15 16.03
C TRP A 105 -14.26 -2.02 17.26
N GLY A 106 -13.43 -3.05 17.44
CA GLY A 106 -13.39 -3.81 18.68
C GLY A 106 -13.21 -2.81 19.82
N ARG A 107 -14.06 -2.91 20.83
CA ARG A 107 -13.98 -2.10 22.05
C ARG A 107 -12.61 -2.21 22.70
#